data_AF-C4XEX5-F1
#
_entry.id   AF-C4XEX5-F1
#
_cell.length_a   1.000
_cell.length_b   1.000
_cell.length_c   1.000
_cell.angle_alpha   90.00
_cell.angle_beta   90.00
_cell.angle_gamma   90.00
#
_symmetry.space_group_name_H-M   'P 1'
#
loop_
_entity.id
_entity.type
_entity.pdbx_description
1 polymer ?
#
loop_
_entity_poly.entity_id
_entity_poly.type
_entity_poly.pdbx_seq_one_letter_code
_entity_poly.pdbx_strand_id
1 'polypeptide(L)'
;MISAVINLSKGAKIGLIVSAIVFVIIAFITYIILLVKTRKIRNEINTKEAQKAHEAILKIRGEELGEFPKELKEFFKSNLDDYDLENFINTIYLNDVQEILLVGSKLEYPTALFKNKSQAQICLEKQNMNVSLWNKAVLELPKYFKDQPSFINVNELKTQDKKFKLIFSINSTETNQELFDKYYPMLSEKGMLVVLQNSNTKSGYRVLTKHLKLNKIVYELSYVKSGFLYIVKSKTEIKNEN
;
A
#
# COMPACT_ATOMS: atom_id res chain seq x y z
N MET A 1 -47.68 32.10 -7.91
CA MET A 1 -47.28 30.68 -7.87
C MET A 1 -48.42 29.86 -8.43
N ILE A 2 -48.33 29.42 -9.68
CA ILE A 2 -49.35 28.56 -10.29
C ILE A 2 -48.85 27.12 -10.12
N SER A 3 -49.36 26.41 -9.11
CA SER A 3 -49.24 24.95 -9.08
C SER A 3 -50.26 24.39 -10.08
N ALA A 4 -49.79 24.07 -11.28
CA ALA A 4 -50.59 23.29 -12.22
C ALA A 4 -50.75 21.88 -11.64
N VAL A 5 -51.91 21.61 -11.03
CA VAL A 5 -52.29 20.25 -10.59
C VAL A 5 -52.66 19.47 -11.85
N ILE A 6 -51.67 18.78 -12.43
CA ILE A 6 -51.88 17.94 -13.60
C ILE A 6 -52.69 16.71 -13.17
N ASN A 7 -53.99 16.74 -13.45
CA ASN A 7 -54.90 15.62 -13.17
C ASN A 7 -54.75 14.55 -14.26
N LEU A 8 -53.67 13.76 -14.19
CA LEU A 8 -53.44 12.64 -15.10
C LEU A 8 -54.54 11.56 -14.94
N SER A 9 -55.02 11.02 -16.07
CA SER A 9 -55.95 9.89 -16.08
C SER A 9 -55.33 8.68 -15.35
N LYS A 10 -56.18 7.84 -14.74
CA LYS A 10 -55.70 6.63 -14.02
C LYS A 10 -54.80 5.75 -14.91
N GLY A 11 -55.14 5.61 -16.19
CA GLY A 11 -54.34 4.87 -17.17
C GLY A 11 -52.96 5.49 -17.41
N ALA A 12 -52.85 6.82 -17.53
CA ALA A 12 -51.58 7.50 -17.71
C ALA A 12 -50.68 7.41 -16.47
N LYS A 13 -51.26 7.48 -15.26
CA LYS A 13 -50.54 7.27 -13.99
C LYS A 13 -49.98 5.84 -13.88
N ILE A 14 -50.77 4.84 -14.25
CA ILE A 14 -50.34 3.43 -14.27
C ILE A 14 -49.22 3.22 -15.31
N GLY A 15 -49.36 3.76 -16.51
CA GLY A 15 -48.33 3.66 -17.55
C GLY A 15 -46.99 4.27 -17.15
N LEU A 16 -47.01 5.44 -16.49
CA LEU A 16 -45.80 6.07 -15.94
C LEU A 16 -45.13 5.20 -14.87
N ILE A 17 -45.91 4.64 -13.93
CA ILE A 17 -45.38 3.75 -12.88
C ILE A 17 -44.75 2.49 -13.48
N VAL A 18 -45.44 1.85 -14.44
CA VAL A 18 -44.91 0.64 -15.11
C VAL A 18 -43.62 0.96 -15.86
N SER A 19 -43.56 2.08 -16.59
CA SER A 19 -42.35 2.47 -17.32
C SER A 19 -41.17 2.78 -16.38
N ALA A 20 -41.42 3.43 -15.24
CA ALA A 20 -40.42 3.70 -14.22
C ALA A 20 -39.88 2.40 -13.60
N ILE A 21 -40.77 1.43 -13.30
CA ILE A 21 -40.37 0.12 -12.77
C ILE A 21 -39.49 -0.63 -13.78
N VAL A 22 -39.88 -0.66 -15.06
CA VAL A 22 -39.08 -1.30 -16.12
C VAL A 22 -37.69 -0.65 -16.21
N PHE A 23 -37.61 0.67 -16.14
CA PHE A 23 -36.32 1.37 -16.16
C PHE A 23 -35.44 1.02 -14.95
N VAL A 24 -36.01 0.95 -13.75
CA VAL A 24 -35.29 0.54 -12.53
C VAL A 24 -34.77 -0.90 -12.67
N ILE A 25 -35.56 -1.81 -13.22
CA ILE A 25 -35.13 -3.20 -13.47
C ILE A 25 -33.95 -3.25 -14.43
N ILE A 26 -34.01 -2.52 -15.55
CA ILE A 26 -32.92 -2.45 -16.54
C ILE A 26 -31.64 -1.86 -15.91
N ALA A 27 -31.77 -0.77 -15.14
CA ALA A 27 -30.65 -0.16 -14.42
C ALA A 27 -30.03 -1.13 -13.41
N PHE A 28 -30.86 -1.88 -12.67
CA PHE A 28 -30.39 -2.87 -11.71
C PHE A 28 -29.65 -4.03 -12.39
N ILE A 29 -30.20 -4.59 -13.47
CA ILE A 29 -29.54 -5.65 -14.26
C ILE A 29 -28.18 -5.16 -14.79
N THR A 30 -28.15 -3.94 -15.35
CA THR A 30 -26.92 -3.33 -15.88
C THR A 30 -25.86 -3.15 -14.78
N TYR A 31 -26.27 -2.67 -13.60
CA TYR A 31 -25.41 -2.53 -12.44
C TYR A 31 -24.80 -3.88 -12.01
N ILE A 32 -25.61 -4.94 -11.93
CA ILE A 32 -25.12 -6.28 -11.57
C ILE A 32 -24.11 -6.80 -12.60
N ILE A 33 -24.37 -6.64 -13.90
CA ILE A 33 -23.44 -7.05 -14.97
C ILE A 33 -22.10 -6.32 -14.83
N LEU A 34 -22.12 -5.00 -14.63
CA LEU A 34 -20.91 -4.20 -14.44
C LEU A 34 -20.13 -4.64 -13.20
N LEU A 35 -20.82 -4.93 -12.10
CA LEU A 35 -20.22 -5.36 -10.84
C LEU A 35 -19.51 -6.71 -11.01
N VAL A 36 -20.13 -7.67 -11.70
CA VAL A 36 -19.52 -8.99 -11.99
C VAL A 36 -18.31 -8.85 -12.92
N LYS A 37 -18.43 -8.09 -14.01
CA LYS A 37 -17.29 -7.85 -14.93
C LYS A 37 -16.12 -7.18 -14.22
N THR A 38 -16.39 -6.17 -13.40
CA THR A 38 -15.35 -5.46 -12.63
C THR A 38 -14.63 -6.41 -11.70
N ARG A 39 -15.35 -7.30 -11.00
CA ARG A 39 -14.73 -8.33 -10.15
C ARG A 39 -13.86 -9.30 -10.95
N LYS A 40 -14.32 -9.75 -12.12
CA LYS A 40 -13.54 -10.66 -12.98
C LYS A 40 -12.24 -10.01 -13.46
N ILE A 41 -12.31 -8.80 -13.99
CA ILE A 41 -11.13 -8.05 -14.46
C ILE A 41 -10.14 -7.82 -13.31
N ARG A 42 -10.65 -7.42 -12.13
CA ARG A 42 -9.80 -7.23 -10.95
C ARG A 42 -9.08 -8.50 -10.55
N ASN A 43 -9.77 -9.64 -10.56
CA ASN A 43 -9.15 -10.93 -10.25
C ASN A 43 -8.07 -11.29 -11.29
N GLU A 44 -8.34 -11.13 -12.58
CA GLU A 44 -7.36 -11.40 -13.64
C GLU A 44 -6.10 -10.53 -13.52
N ILE A 45 -6.25 -9.25 -13.19
CA ILE A 45 -5.12 -8.34 -12.95
C ILE A 45 -4.32 -8.81 -11.74
N ASN A 46 -4.98 -9.07 -10.61
CA ASN A 46 -4.33 -9.54 -9.40
C ASN A 46 -3.56 -10.85 -9.63
N THR A 47 -4.12 -11.80 -10.39
CA THR A 47 -3.44 -13.06 -10.72
C THR A 47 -2.21 -12.82 -11.59
N LYS A 48 -2.30 -11.93 -12.58
CA LYS A 48 -1.16 -11.56 -13.43
C LYS A 48 -0.06 -10.85 -12.63
N GLU A 49 -0.41 -9.99 -11.69
CA GLU A 49 0.56 -9.32 -10.82
C GLU A 49 1.24 -10.30 -9.86
N ALA A 50 0.48 -11.22 -9.26
CA ALA A 50 1.03 -12.28 -8.45
C ALA A 50 1.99 -13.17 -9.26
N GLN A 51 1.63 -13.52 -10.49
CA GLN A 51 2.49 -14.29 -11.39
C GLN A 51 3.76 -13.53 -11.76
N LYS A 52 3.65 -12.23 -12.07
CA LYS A 52 4.82 -11.37 -12.32
C LYS A 52 5.73 -11.26 -11.10
N ALA A 53 5.16 -11.16 -9.90
CA ALA A 53 5.93 -11.11 -8.66
C ALA A 53 6.67 -12.43 -8.45
N HIS A 54 6.00 -13.55 -8.66
CA HIS A 54 6.60 -14.88 -8.59
C HIS A 54 7.75 -15.04 -9.61
N GLU A 55 7.54 -14.65 -10.86
CA GLU A 55 8.58 -14.63 -11.89
C GLU A 55 9.76 -13.72 -11.53
N ALA A 56 9.48 -12.53 -10.97
CA ALA A 56 10.52 -11.60 -10.50
C ALA A 56 11.32 -12.18 -9.34
N ILE A 57 10.66 -12.84 -8.37
CA ILE A 57 11.31 -13.54 -7.26
C ILE A 57 12.20 -14.65 -7.79
N LEU A 58 11.70 -15.52 -8.67
CA LEU A 58 12.49 -16.59 -9.28
C LEU A 58 13.69 -16.02 -10.06
N LYS A 59 13.52 -14.91 -10.77
CA LYS A 59 14.60 -14.28 -11.53
C LYS A 59 15.69 -13.67 -10.64
N ILE A 60 15.32 -13.03 -9.54
CA ILE A 60 16.25 -12.30 -8.66
C ILE A 60 16.90 -13.25 -7.63
N ARG A 61 16.12 -14.18 -7.08
CA ARG A 61 16.55 -15.08 -6.01
C ARG A 61 16.99 -16.46 -6.51
N GLY A 62 16.48 -16.91 -7.65
CA GLY A 62 16.72 -18.26 -8.20
C GLY A 62 15.85 -19.35 -7.59
N GLU A 63 15.01 -19.03 -6.60
CA GLU A 63 14.13 -19.97 -5.89
C GLU A 63 12.84 -19.27 -5.43
N GLU A 64 11.83 -20.07 -5.10
CA GLU A 64 10.57 -19.54 -4.54
C GLU A 64 10.79 -18.88 -3.17
N LEU A 65 9.91 -17.96 -2.80
CA LEU A 65 10.00 -17.23 -1.54
C LEU A 65 9.98 -18.16 -0.31
N GLY A 66 9.32 -19.32 -0.46
CA GLY A 66 9.08 -20.31 0.58
C GLY A 66 8.15 -19.80 1.69
N GLU A 67 7.83 -20.64 2.65
CA GLU A 67 6.97 -20.26 3.78
C GLU A 67 7.60 -19.18 4.68
N PHE A 68 6.76 -18.36 5.29
CA PHE A 68 7.23 -17.40 6.29
C PHE A 68 7.62 -18.11 7.58
N PRO A 69 8.77 -17.77 8.18
CA PRO A 69 9.27 -18.43 9.38
C PRO A 69 8.34 -18.14 10.58
N LYS A 70 7.53 -19.14 10.95
CA LYS A 70 6.60 -19.08 12.08
C LYS A 70 7.31 -18.74 13.39
N GLU A 71 8.51 -19.29 13.59
CA GLU A 71 9.36 -19.01 14.75
C GLU A 71 9.63 -17.51 14.95
N LEU A 72 9.90 -16.76 13.87
CA LEU A 72 10.11 -15.30 13.96
C LEU A 72 8.82 -14.59 14.38
N LYS A 73 7.68 -15.00 13.81
CA LYS A 73 6.39 -14.38 14.10
C LYS A 73 5.99 -14.58 15.55
N GLU A 74 6.16 -15.79 16.06
CA GLU A 74 5.90 -16.17 17.44
C GLU A 74 6.83 -15.44 18.42
N PHE A 75 8.14 -15.41 18.12
CA PHE A 75 9.13 -14.74 18.96
C PHE A 75 8.84 -13.26 19.16
N PHE A 76 8.58 -12.54 18.06
CA PHE A 76 8.28 -11.11 18.11
C PHE A 76 6.83 -10.80 18.48
N LYS A 77 5.96 -11.82 18.59
CA LYS A 77 4.53 -11.69 18.89
C LYS A 77 3.84 -10.70 17.96
N SER A 78 4.19 -10.73 16.67
CA SER A 78 3.65 -9.78 15.70
C SER A 78 2.20 -10.11 15.35
N ASN A 79 1.37 -9.07 15.28
CA ASN A 79 -0.02 -9.15 14.84
C ASN A 79 -0.20 -8.84 13.34
N LEU A 80 0.90 -8.68 12.60
CA LEU A 80 0.85 -8.44 11.17
C LEU A 80 0.38 -9.70 10.43
N ASP A 81 -0.48 -9.48 9.44
CA ASP A 81 -1.02 -10.54 8.60
C ASP A 81 0.02 -10.98 7.57
N ASP A 82 0.06 -12.28 7.27
CA ASP A 82 1.09 -12.83 6.38
C ASP A 82 0.85 -12.39 4.93
N TYR A 83 -0.40 -12.23 4.49
CA TYR A 83 -0.69 -11.71 3.14
C TYR A 83 -0.26 -10.25 2.98
N ASP A 84 -0.40 -9.46 4.03
CA ASP A 84 0.05 -8.06 4.03
C ASP A 84 1.59 -7.97 3.92
N LEU A 85 2.32 -8.86 4.61
CA LEU A 85 3.77 -8.95 4.55
C LEU A 85 4.27 -9.49 3.21
N GLU A 86 3.58 -10.47 2.63
CA GLU A 86 3.85 -10.98 1.29
C GLU A 86 3.69 -9.89 0.24
N ASN A 87 2.65 -9.07 0.35
CA ASN A 87 2.45 -7.94 -0.53
C ASN A 87 3.60 -6.92 -0.46
N PHE A 88 4.15 -6.64 0.73
CA PHE A 88 5.36 -5.80 0.85
C PHE A 88 6.56 -6.43 0.14
N ILE A 89 6.81 -7.72 0.36
CA ILE A 89 7.95 -8.41 -0.27
C ILE A 89 7.79 -8.45 -1.79
N ASN A 90 6.60 -8.77 -2.30
CA ASN A 90 6.30 -8.73 -3.73
C ASN A 90 6.53 -7.33 -4.30
N THR A 91 6.16 -6.29 -3.57
CA THR A 91 6.42 -4.90 -3.97
C THR A 91 7.92 -4.61 -4.07
N ILE A 92 8.75 -5.14 -3.16
CA ILE A 92 10.22 -5.00 -3.24
C ILE A 92 10.76 -5.61 -4.54
N TYR A 93 10.37 -6.86 -4.85
CA TYR A 93 10.86 -7.59 -6.03
C TYR A 93 10.34 -7.00 -7.34
N LEU A 94 9.05 -6.65 -7.42
CA LEU A 94 8.45 -6.05 -8.61
C LEU A 94 9.09 -4.71 -8.98
N ASN A 95 9.61 -3.98 -7.99
CA ASN A 95 10.26 -2.71 -8.19
C ASN A 95 11.79 -2.80 -8.28
N ASP A 96 12.38 -4.00 -8.16
CA ASP A 96 13.84 -4.23 -8.20
C ASP A 96 14.60 -3.22 -7.31
N VAL A 97 14.24 -3.20 -6.02
CA VAL A 97 14.72 -2.20 -5.07
C VAL A 97 15.86 -2.77 -4.23
N GLN A 98 17.01 -2.08 -4.25
CA GLN A 98 18.18 -2.47 -3.47
C GLN A 98 18.17 -1.93 -2.04
N GLU A 99 17.51 -0.79 -1.79
CA GLU A 99 17.44 -0.18 -0.46
C GLU A 99 16.02 0.34 -0.20
N ILE A 100 15.46 -0.02 0.94
CA ILE A 100 14.14 0.45 1.38
C ILE A 100 14.24 1.19 2.71
N LEU A 101 13.38 2.18 2.89
CA LEU A 101 13.19 2.85 4.16
C LEU A 101 11.93 2.29 4.85
N LEU A 102 12.11 1.77 6.07
CA LEU A 102 11.03 1.26 6.90
C LEU A 102 10.74 2.23 8.06
N VAL A 103 9.50 2.70 8.15
CA VAL A 103 9.06 3.70 9.13
C VAL A 103 7.81 3.25 9.88
N GLY A 104 7.59 3.84 11.06
CA GLY A 104 6.45 3.54 11.93
C GLY A 104 6.91 2.93 13.25
N SER A 105 6.22 1.88 13.73
CA SER A 105 6.49 1.30 15.05
C SER A 105 6.49 -0.22 15.05
N LYS A 106 7.15 -0.82 16.05
CA LYS A 106 7.24 -2.29 16.23
C LYS A 106 7.75 -2.98 14.97
N LEU A 107 8.86 -2.48 14.44
CA LEU A 107 9.41 -2.90 13.15
C LEU A 107 10.33 -4.12 13.25
N GLU A 108 10.49 -4.74 14.42
CA GLU A 108 11.40 -5.88 14.63
C GLU A 108 11.06 -7.03 13.69
N TYR A 109 9.80 -7.47 13.69
CA TYR A 109 9.37 -8.61 12.87
C TYR A 109 9.42 -8.31 11.36
N PRO A 110 8.85 -7.20 10.84
CA PRO A 110 9.02 -6.83 9.43
C PRO A 110 10.49 -6.73 9.01
N THR A 111 11.35 -6.14 9.85
CA THR A 111 12.78 -6.00 9.55
C THR A 111 13.45 -7.37 9.44
N ALA A 112 13.21 -8.28 10.40
CA ALA A 112 13.75 -9.63 10.37
C ALA A 112 13.26 -10.42 9.16
N LEU A 113 11.95 -10.33 8.86
CA LEU A 113 11.35 -11.02 7.73
C LEU A 113 11.87 -10.50 6.40
N PHE A 114 11.93 -9.18 6.19
CA PHE A 114 12.40 -8.60 4.94
C PHE A 114 13.89 -8.88 4.72
N LYS A 115 14.71 -8.87 5.77
CA LYS A 115 16.12 -9.28 5.66
C LYS A 115 16.28 -10.77 5.34
N ASN A 116 15.34 -11.61 5.78
CA ASN A 116 15.36 -13.03 5.47
C ASN A 116 14.84 -13.35 4.06
N LYS A 117 13.85 -12.59 3.57
CA LYS A 117 13.07 -12.93 2.36
C LYS A 117 13.31 -12.02 1.17
N SER A 118 14.00 -10.89 1.35
CA SER A 118 14.36 -9.96 0.28
C SER A 118 15.88 -9.74 0.24
N GLN A 119 16.38 -9.29 -0.91
CA GLN A 119 17.77 -8.88 -1.08
C GLN A 119 17.99 -7.39 -0.79
N ALA A 120 16.93 -6.66 -0.43
CA ALA A 120 17.02 -5.24 -0.17
C ALA A 120 17.68 -4.95 1.18
N GLN A 121 18.56 -3.95 1.21
CA GLN A 121 19.03 -3.35 2.43
C GLN A 121 17.87 -2.62 3.11
N ILE A 122 17.65 -2.94 4.39
CA ILE A 122 16.58 -2.33 5.19
C ILE A 122 17.18 -1.20 6.02
N CYS A 123 16.75 0.03 5.73
CA CYS A 123 17.08 1.23 6.50
C CYS A 123 15.92 1.60 7.41
N LEU A 124 16.20 1.91 8.68
CA LEU A 124 15.19 2.37 9.64
C LEU A 124 15.79 3.21 10.76
N GLU A 125 14.96 4.01 11.42
CA GLU A 125 15.38 4.70 12.64
C GLU A 125 15.44 3.71 13.80
N LYS A 126 16.50 3.82 14.61
CA LYS A 126 16.71 2.96 15.78
C LYS A 126 15.53 3.00 16.76
N GLN A 127 14.88 4.15 16.89
CA GLN A 127 13.72 4.35 17.77
C GLN A 127 12.46 3.58 17.36
N ASN A 128 12.37 3.14 16.10
CA ASN A 128 11.21 2.41 15.59
C ASN A 128 11.27 0.91 15.95
N MET A 129 12.33 0.49 16.65
CA MET A 129 12.64 -0.89 17.00
C MET A 129 13.08 -1.02 18.46
N ASN A 130 12.61 -2.04 19.15
CA ASN A 130 13.10 -2.48 20.44
C ASN A 130 14.42 -3.24 20.26
N VAL A 131 15.53 -2.53 20.45
CA VAL A 131 16.89 -3.06 20.28
C VAL A 131 17.18 -4.23 21.21
N SER A 132 16.63 -4.23 22.43
CA SER A 132 16.82 -5.34 23.38
C SER A 132 16.16 -6.62 22.85
N LEU A 133 14.91 -6.50 22.38
CA LEU A 133 14.20 -7.63 21.77
C LEU A 133 14.87 -8.12 20.49
N TRP A 134 15.37 -7.20 19.66
CA TRP A 134 16.13 -7.54 18.46
C TRP A 134 17.41 -8.32 18.78
N ASN A 135 18.22 -7.84 19.71
CA ASN A 135 19.46 -8.50 20.12
C ASN A 135 19.18 -9.90 20.67
N LYS A 136 18.10 -10.05 21.45
CA LYS A 136 17.65 -11.36 21.93
C LYS A 136 17.30 -12.30 20.77
N ALA A 137 16.59 -11.81 19.76
CA ALA A 137 16.25 -12.59 18.57
C ALA A 137 17.49 -13.05 17.79
N VAL A 138 18.50 -12.18 17.64
CA VAL A 138 19.77 -12.50 16.97
C VAL A 138 20.50 -13.64 17.69
N LEU A 139 20.44 -13.67 19.04
CA LEU A 139 21.07 -14.72 19.84
C LEU A 139 20.29 -16.04 19.80
N GLU A 140 18.95 -15.99 19.89
CA GLU A 140 18.11 -17.20 19.97
C GLU A 140 17.82 -17.82 18.61
N LEU A 141 17.77 -17.03 17.54
CA LEU A 141 17.40 -17.47 16.19
C LEU A 141 18.41 -17.02 15.12
N PRO A 142 19.73 -17.28 15.30
CA PRO A 142 20.80 -16.70 14.47
C PRO A 142 20.67 -17.03 12.97
N LYS A 143 20.05 -18.17 12.63
CA LYS A 143 19.82 -18.61 11.24
C LYS A 143 19.06 -17.59 10.37
N TYR A 144 18.27 -16.69 10.97
CA TYR A 144 17.52 -15.68 10.23
C TYR A 144 18.23 -14.32 10.11
N PHE A 145 19.35 -14.12 10.80
CA PHE A 145 20.03 -12.83 10.90
C PHE A 145 21.44 -12.92 10.30
N LYS A 146 21.51 -12.92 8.96
CA LYS A 146 22.80 -12.93 8.24
C LYS A 146 23.56 -11.61 8.37
N ASP A 147 22.82 -10.50 8.32
CA ASP A 147 23.37 -9.15 8.35
C ASP A 147 22.63 -8.27 9.38
N GLN A 148 23.22 -7.15 9.78
CA GLN A 148 22.55 -6.16 10.62
C GLN A 148 21.68 -5.20 9.79
N PRO A 149 20.59 -4.66 10.34
CA PRO A 149 19.85 -3.59 9.68
C PRO A 149 20.68 -2.29 9.65
N SER A 150 20.43 -1.43 8.66
CA SER A 150 21.08 -0.13 8.58
C SER A 150 20.28 0.88 9.40
N PHE A 151 20.85 1.35 10.51
CA PHE A 151 20.23 2.40 11.31
C PHE A 151 20.56 3.76 10.72
N ILE A 152 19.52 4.57 10.54
CA ILE A 152 19.62 5.92 10.00
C ILE A 152 18.99 6.92 10.94
N ASN A 153 19.35 8.19 10.76
CA ASN A 153 18.67 9.32 11.38
C ASN A 153 17.91 10.09 10.29
N VAL A 154 16.57 10.12 10.35
CA VAL A 154 15.75 10.73 9.29
C VAL A 154 16.04 12.24 9.13
N ASN A 155 16.48 12.92 10.19
CA ASN A 155 16.86 14.33 10.10
C ASN A 155 18.15 14.53 9.30
N GLU A 156 19.11 13.60 9.38
CA GLU A 156 20.34 13.63 8.59
C GLU A 156 20.08 13.28 7.12
N LEU A 157 19.07 12.45 6.82
CA LEU A 157 18.71 12.14 5.43
C LEU A 157 18.22 13.38 4.68
N LYS A 158 17.52 14.29 5.38
CA LYS A 158 17.05 15.55 4.78
C LYS A 158 18.20 16.45 4.36
N THR A 159 19.29 16.46 5.14
CA THR A 159 20.47 17.30 4.84
C THR A 159 21.37 16.67 3.78
N GLN A 160 21.40 15.33 3.69
CA GLN A 160 22.19 14.59 2.70
C GLN A 160 21.48 14.39 1.35
N ASP A 161 20.24 14.89 1.21
CA ASP A 161 19.37 14.67 0.04
C ASP A 161 19.21 13.19 -0.36
N LYS A 162 19.37 12.26 0.60
CA LYS A 162 19.26 10.83 0.32
C LYS A 162 17.83 10.50 -0.10
N LYS A 163 17.69 9.81 -1.24
CA LYS A 163 16.40 9.41 -1.81
C LYS A 163 16.22 7.89 -1.77
N PHE A 164 14.99 7.47 -1.54
CA PHE A 164 14.59 6.05 -1.55
C PHE A 164 13.61 5.79 -2.69
N LYS A 165 13.78 4.66 -3.37
CA LYS A 165 12.80 4.20 -4.37
C LYS A 165 11.56 3.60 -3.71
N LEU A 166 11.68 3.09 -2.49
CA LEU A 166 10.59 2.48 -1.76
C LEU A 166 10.66 2.85 -0.27
N ILE A 167 9.54 3.37 0.24
CA ILE A 167 9.36 3.69 1.65
C ILE A 167 8.11 2.96 2.14
N PHE A 168 8.24 2.19 3.21
CA PHE A 168 7.14 1.46 3.82
C PHE A 168 6.83 2.01 5.21
N SER A 169 5.57 2.42 5.41
CA SER A 169 5.05 2.81 6.72
C SER A 169 4.20 1.70 7.30
N ILE A 170 4.67 1.07 8.38
CA ILE A 170 4.02 -0.05 9.06
C ILE A 170 3.71 0.34 10.51
N ASN A 171 2.49 0.08 10.96
CA ASN A 171 2.04 0.37 12.33
C ASN A 171 2.30 1.84 12.76
N SER A 172 2.18 2.79 11.83
CA SER A 172 2.42 4.19 12.17
C SER A 172 1.33 4.75 13.09
N THR A 173 1.74 5.61 14.01
CA THR A 173 0.84 6.44 14.82
C THR A 173 0.52 7.77 14.14
N GLU A 174 1.24 8.12 13.07
CA GLU A 174 1.04 9.32 12.27
C GLU A 174 -0.14 9.13 11.30
N THR A 175 -0.77 10.23 10.91
CA THR A 175 -1.83 10.29 9.90
C THR A 175 -1.24 10.13 8.49
N ASN A 176 -2.09 9.79 7.51
CA ASN A 176 -1.65 9.72 6.11
C ASN A 176 -1.01 11.04 5.62
N GLN A 177 -1.53 12.19 6.05
CA GLN A 177 -1.02 13.51 5.66
C GLN A 177 0.39 13.75 6.22
N GLU A 178 0.60 13.49 7.52
CA GLU A 178 1.91 13.66 8.17
C GLU A 178 2.97 12.76 7.54
N LEU A 179 2.60 11.49 7.27
CA LEU A 179 3.48 10.55 6.58
C LEU A 179 3.86 11.05 5.18
N PHE A 180 2.91 11.59 4.43
CA PHE A 180 3.16 12.16 3.12
C PHE A 180 4.12 13.35 3.21
N ASP A 181 3.82 14.34 4.06
CA ASP A 181 4.62 15.56 4.20
C ASP A 181 6.06 15.23 4.65
N LYS A 182 6.23 14.22 5.49
CA LYS A 182 7.54 13.81 6.03
C LYS A 182 8.37 13.02 5.02
N TYR A 183 7.77 12.03 4.34
CA TYR A 183 8.53 11.02 3.58
C TYR A 183 8.41 11.15 2.06
N TYR A 184 7.36 11.75 1.52
CA TYR A 184 7.23 11.95 0.06
C TYR A 184 8.40 12.75 -0.55
N PRO A 185 8.95 13.80 0.10
CA PRO A 185 10.13 14.50 -0.40
C PRO A 185 11.39 13.61 -0.49
N MET A 186 11.46 12.55 0.31
CA MET A 186 12.57 11.58 0.35
C MET A 186 12.43 10.49 -0.72
N LEU A 187 11.35 10.46 -1.49
CA LEU A 187 11.24 9.54 -2.62
C LEU A 187 12.14 9.98 -3.78
N SER A 188 12.80 9.03 -4.42
CA SER A 188 13.42 9.24 -5.73
C SER A 188 12.37 9.37 -6.82
N GLU A 189 12.77 9.77 -8.03
CA GLU A 189 11.87 9.75 -9.18
C GLU A 189 11.31 8.34 -9.41
N LYS A 190 10.00 8.25 -9.67
CA LYS A 190 9.26 6.98 -9.78
C LYS A 190 9.32 6.12 -8.49
N GLY A 191 9.77 6.71 -7.39
CA GLY A 191 9.73 6.08 -6.08
C GLY A 191 8.31 6.02 -5.53
N MET A 192 8.09 5.14 -4.56
CA MET A 192 6.79 4.84 -4.00
C MET A 192 6.82 4.87 -2.46
N LEU A 193 5.85 5.57 -1.87
CA LEU A 193 5.51 5.48 -0.46
C LEU A 193 4.30 4.56 -0.32
N VAL A 194 4.44 3.51 0.48
CA VAL A 194 3.37 2.54 0.77
C VAL A 194 3.04 2.61 2.25
N VAL A 195 1.78 2.91 2.56
CA VAL A 195 1.29 3.06 3.93
C VAL A 195 0.25 1.97 4.24
N LEU A 196 0.60 1.08 5.17
CA LEU A 196 -0.34 0.12 5.75
C LEU A 196 -1.40 0.86 6.58
N GLN A 197 -2.66 0.69 6.21
CA GLN A 197 -3.75 1.46 6.78
C GLN A 197 -4.24 0.88 8.12
N ASN A 198 -4.09 1.65 9.20
CA ASN A 198 -4.66 1.39 10.52
C ASN A 198 -5.66 2.50 10.92
N SER A 199 -6.15 2.49 12.17
CA SER A 199 -7.08 3.51 12.66
C SER A 199 -6.53 4.93 12.56
N ASN A 200 -5.24 5.11 12.84
CA ASN A 200 -4.55 6.41 12.86
C ASN A 200 -4.28 6.87 11.44
N THR A 201 -3.67 6.06 10.59
CA THR A 201 -3.32 6.46 9.22
C THR A 201 -4.57 6.74 8.38
N LYS A 202 -5.69 6.04 8.62
CA LYS A 202 -6.97 6.33 7.94
C LYS A 202 -7.46 7.74 8.22
N SER A 203 -7.11 8.31 9.38
CA SER A 203 -7.36 9.72 9.66
C SER A 203 -6.52 10.59 8.70
N GLY A 204 -7.12 11.64 8.15
CA GLY A 204 -6.49 12.48 7.14
C GLY A 204 -6.52 11.96 5.70
N TYR A 205 -7.00 10.73 5.43
CA TYR A 205 -7.09 10.19 4.06
C TYR A 205 -7.83 11.11 3.07
N ARG A 206 -8.97 11.68 3.48
CA ARG A 206 -9.76 12.60 2.63
C ARG A 206 -9.00 13.89 2.29
N VAL A 207 -8.26 14.43 3.26
CA VAL A 207 -7.47 15.66 3.07
C VAL A 207 -6.31 15.37 2.11
N LEU A 208 -5.57 14.29 2.38
CA LEU A 208 -4.45 13.89 1.54
C LEU A 208 -4.90 13.59 0.11
N THR A 209 -5.93 12.77 -0.09
CA THR A 209 -6.40 12.44 -1.45
C THR A 209 -6.86 13.65 -2.25
N LYS A 210 -7.44 14.67 -1.60
CA LYS A 210 -7.74 15.95 -2.25
C LYS A 210 -6.45 16.65 -2.68
N HIS A 211 -5.44 16.71 -1.80
CA HIS A 211 -4.13 17.28 -2.12
C HIS A 211 -3.43 16.55 -3.28
N LEU A 212 -3.40 15.21 -3.24
CA LEU A 212 -2.79 14.39 -4.30
C LEU A 212 -3.46 14.62 -5.66
N LYS A 213 -4.80 14.68 -5.70
CA LYS A 213 -5.53 14.99 -6.94
C LYS A 213 -5.21 16.37 -7.50
N LEU A 214 -5.19 17.39 -6.64
CA LEU A 214 -4.88 18.77 -7.06
C LEU A 214 -3.47 18.88 -7.65
N ASN A 215 -2.52 18.15 -7.08
CA ASN A 215 -1.12 18.13 -7.55
C ASN A 215 -0.85 17.06 -8.62
N LYS A 216 -1.88 16.35 -9.10
CA LYS A 216 -1.76 15.25 -10.08
C LYS A 216 -0.75 14.17 -9.67
N ILE A 217 -0.64 13.92 -8.37
CA ILE A 217 0.21 12.86 -7.81
C ILE A 217 -0.56 11.54 -7.93
N VAL A 218 0.10 10.53 -8.51
CA VAL A 218 -0.49 9.20 -8.68
C VAL A 218 -0.58 8.51 -7.32
N TYR A 219 -1.76 7.99 -7.01
CA TYR A 219 -1.98 7.23 -5.79
C TYR A 219 -3.07 6.18 -5.98
N GLU A 220 -3.01 5.13 -5.18
CA GLU A 220 -3.97 4.03 -5.19
C GLU A 220 -4.23 3.54 -3.77
N LEU A 221 -5.50 3.23 -3.46
CA LEU A 221 -5.86 2.49 -2.25
C LEU A 221 -6.24 1.06 -2.65
N SER A 222 -5.37 0.09 -2.35
CA SER A 222 -5.65 -1.33 -2.58
C SER A 222 -5.93 -2.05 -1.26
N TYR A 223 -6.58 -3.20 -1.36
CA TYR A 223 -6.92 -4.04 -0.21
C TYR A 223 -6.40 -5.44 -0.48
N VAL A 224 -5.51 -5.91 0.39
CA VAL A 224 -5.10 -7.31 0.47
C VAL A 224 -5.88 -7.94 1.62
N LYS A 225 -5.29 -8.04 2.82
CA LYS A 225 -6.04 -8.22 4.06
C LYS A 225 -6.36 -6.88 4.69
N SER A 226 -5.33 -6.04 4.82
CA SER A 226 -5.44 -4.65 5.22
C SER A 226 -5.53 -3.71 4.01
N GLY A 227 -5.89 -2.45 4.27
CA GLY A 227 -5.81 -1.40 3.26
C GLY A 227 -4.36 -0.94 3.09
N PHE A 228 -3.95 -0.66 1.86
CA PHE A 228 -2.64 -0.12 1.51
C PHE A 228 -2.82 1.12 0.66
N LEU A 229 -2.28 2.25 1.11
CA LEU A 229 -2.21 3.46 0.32
C LEU A 229 -0.84 3.53 -0.35
N TYR A 230 -0.84 3.45 -1.67
CA TYR A 230 0.32 3.63 -2.52
C TYR A 230 0.33 5.07 -3.03
N ILE A 231 1.46 5.76 -2.92
CA ILE A 231 1.67 7.11 -3.44
C ILE A 231 2.96 7.09 -4.24
N VAL A 232 2.88 7.45 -5.53
CA VAL A 232 4.01 7.38 -6.45
C VAL A 232 4.51 8.77 -6.77
N LYS A 233 5.82 8.96 -6.72
CA LYS A 233 6.45 10.20 -7.14
C LYS A 233 6.60 10.22 -8.65
N SER A 234 5.86 11.10 -9.31
CA SER A 234 6.00 11.31 -10.76
C SER A 234 7.39 11.82 -11.08
N LYS A 235 7.84 11.57 -12.32
CA LYS A 235 9.07 12.17 -12.84
C LYS A 235 8.88 13.68 -12.85
N THR A 236 9.81 14.43 -12.25
CA THR A 236 9.79 15.89 -12.41
C THR A 236 10.23 16.14 -13.85
N GLU A 237 9.31 16.56 -14.72
CA GLU A 237 9.73 17.17 -15.98
C GLU A 237 10.49 18.44 -15.61
N ILE A 238 11.82 18.40 -15.70
CA ILE A 238 12.62 19.61 -15.72
C ILE A 238 12.11 20.38 -16.93
N LYS A 239 11.26 21.38 -16.69
CA LYS A 239 10.99 22.40 -17.69
C LYS A 239 12.32 23.10 -17.90
N ASN A 240 13.01 22.76 -18.99
CA ASN A 240 14.04 23.63 -19.53
C ASN A 240 13.33 24.90 -19.97
N GLU A 241 13.25 25.87 -19.06
CA GLU A 241 13.01 27.26 -19.43
C GLU A 241 14.28 27.72 -20.15
N ASN A 242 14.22 27.70 -21.49
CA ASN A 242 15.13 28.45 -22.35
C ASN A 242 14.73 29.93 -22.31
#